data_AF-A0A256ZI08-F1
#
_entry.id   AF-A0A256ZI08-F1
#
_cell.length_a   1.000
_cell.length_b   1.000
_cell.length_c   1.000
_cell.angle_alpha   90.00
_cell.angle_beta   90.00
_cell.angle_gamma   90.00
#
_symmetry.space_group_name_H-M   'P 1'
#
loop_
_entity.id
_entity.type
_entity.pdbx_description
1 polymer ?
#
loop_
_entity_poly.entity_id
_entity_poly.type
_entity_poly.pdbx_seq_one_letter_code
_entity_poly.pdbx_strand_id
1 'polypeptide(L)'
;MRLSIYSFNDLSRSYGIIQFEGSESGGLLNALRSLGLRGVRKVVSEVLGCNVKSLSLAFGDMFYEDRRYVMAYLKVELNDGETYLIEVYEDSASVISTEDALATRNVLINLISRLVPGVKLPKSFIVGI
;
A
#
# COMPACT_ATOMS: atom_id res chain seq x y z
N MET A 1 -4.23 11.88 5.60
CA MET A 1 -3.12 11.14 4.97
C MET A 1 -2.41 12.01 3.93
N ARG A 2 -1.08 11.89 3.81
CA ARG A 2 -0.30 12.42 2.67
C ARG A 2 0.18 11.28 1.77
N LEU A 3 0.30 11.54 0.48
CA LEU A 3 0.75 10.58 -0.53
C LEU A 3 1.72 11.26 -1.48
N SER A 4 2.94 10.72 -1.56
CA SER A 4 3.97 11.11 -2.53
C SER A 4 4.21 9.94 -3.46
N ILE A 5 4.27 10.17 -4.78
CA ILE A 5 4.55 9.11 -5.75
C ILE A 5 5.63 9.58 -6.73
N TYR A 6 6.55 8.68 -7.01
CA TYR A 6 7.70 8.92 -7.88
C TYR A 6 7.69 7.90 -9.01
N SER A 7 8.04 8.33 -10.22
CA SER A 7 8.24 7.47 -11.38
C SER A 7 9.74 7.23 -11.59
N PHE A 8 10.12 6.02 -11.98
CA PHE A 8 11.47 5.67 -12.41
C PHE A 8 11.39 5.17 -13.84
N ASN A 9 11.49 6.09 -14.80
CA ASN A 9 11.23 5.81 -16.21
C ASN A 9 12.18 4.76 -16.80
N ASP A 10 13.44 4.73 -16.35
CA ASP A 10 14.45 3.77 -16.82
C ASP A 10 14.20 2.33 -16.32
N LEU A 11 13.36 2.17 -15.29
CA LEU A 11 13.11 0.88 -14.63
C LEU A 11 11.66 0.40 -14.79
N SER A 12 10.80 1.18 -15.44
CA SER A 12 9.35 0.94 -15.51
C SER A 12 8.78 0.60 -14.13
N ARG A 13 9.01 1.50 -13.17
CA ARG A 13 8.54 1.34 -11.78
C ARG A 13 8.03 2.66 -11.23
N SER A 14 7.15 2.56 -10.26
CA SER A 14 6.77 3.67 -9.40
C SER A 14 7.00 3.35 -7.93
N TYR A 15 7.27 4.40 -7.15
CA TYR A 15 7.43 4.32 -5.71
C TYR A 15 6.46 5.26 -5.02
N GLY A 16 5.68 4.73 -4.08
CA GLY A 16 4.74 5.48 -3.26
C GLY A 16 5.18 5.56 -1.80
N ILE A 17 5.00 6.71 -1.19
CA ILE A 17 5.13 6.91 0.26
C ILE A 17 3.80 7.45 0.76
N ILE A 18 3.25 6.78 1.77
CA ILE A 18 2.04 7.14 2.47
C ILE A 18 2.41 7.55 3.89
N GLN A 19 1.90 8.70 4.33
CA GLN A 19 1.98 9.14 5.72
C GLN A 19 0.56 9.27 6.28
N PHE A 20 0.24 8.47 7.30
CA PHE A 20 -1.00 8.57 8.04
C PHE A 20 -0.89 9.68 9.10
N GLU A 21 -2.01 10.33 9.42
CA GLU A 21 -2.06 11.41 10.40
C GLU A 21 -3.25 11.23 11.36
N GLY A 22 -3.02 11.49 12.64
CA GLY A 22 -4.07 11.54 13.67
C GLY A 22 -4.83 10.22 13.80
N SER A 23 -6.14 10.23 13.53
CA SER A 23 -7.01 9.06 13.70
C SER A 23 -6.81 7.96 12.65
N GLU A 24 -5.95 8.17 11.65
CA GLU A 24 -5.66 7.19 10.60
C GLU A 24 -4.54 6.21 10.99
N SER A 25 -3.70 6.60 11.95
CA SER A 25 -2.54 5.80 12.41
C SER A 25 -2.95 4.42 12.89
N GLY A 26 -2.21 3.40 12.46
CA GLY A 26 -2.45 1.99 12.71
C GLY A 26 -3.65 1.40 11.95
N GLY A 27 -4.48 2.22 11.30
CA GLY A 27 -5.71 1.78 10.65
C GLY A 27 -5.48 0.73 9.57
N LEU A 28 -4.52 0.96 8.68
CA LEU A 28 -4.21 0.02 7.60
C LEU A 28 -3.64 -1.30 8.15
N LEU A 29 -2.71 -1.23 9.10
CA LEU A 29 -2.09 -2.40 9.72
C LEU A 29 -3.15 -3.28 10.42
N ASN A 30 -4.06 -2.66 11.17
CA ASN A 30 -5.16 -3.33 11.85
C ASN A 30 -6.16 -3.95 10.86
N ALA A 31 -6.47 -3.25 9.77
CA ALA A 31 -7.35 -3.77 8.72
C ALA A 31 -6.76 -5.01 8.03
N LEU A 32 -5.47 -4.98 7.67
CA LEU A 32 -4.77 -6.13 7.09
C LEU A 32 -4.79 -7.33 8.04
N ARG A 33 -4.55 -7.09 9.34
CA ARG A 33 -4.56 -8.15 10.36
C ARG A 33 -5.95 -8.75 10.57
N SER A 34 -6.98 -7.91 10.64
CA SER A 34 -8.37 -8.34 10.85
C SER A 34 -8.91 -9.15 9.67
N LEU A 35 -8.64 -8.71 8.44
CA LEU A 35 -9.11 -9.39 7.23
C LEU A 35 -8.37 -10.70 6.96
N GLY A 36 -7.08 -10.76 7.33
CA GLY A 36 -6.19 -11.86 6.99
C GLY A 36 -6.02 -12.06 5.48
N LEU A 37 -5.28 -13.09 5.09
CA LEU A 37 -4.85 -13.31 3.70
C LEU A 37 -6.02 -13.34 2.70
N ARG A 38 -7.09 -14.09 3.02
CA ARG A 38 -8.24 -14.26 2.13
C ARG A 38 -9.07 -12.99 1.99
N GLY A 39 -9.29 -12.28 3.11
CA GLY A 39 -10.03 -11.02 3.10
C GLY A 39 -9.28 -9.93 2.33
N VAL A 40 -7.97 -9.80 2.55
CA VAL A 40 -7.12 -8.86 1.81
C VAL A 40 -7.14 -9.19 0.31
N ARG A 41 -7.00 -10.47 -0.09
CA ARG A 41 -7.10 -10.87 -1.50
C ARG A 41 -8.41 -10.45 -2.14
N LYS A 42 -9.53 -10.63 -1.44
CA LYS A 42 -10.84 -10.22 -1.95
C LYS A 42 -10.90 -8.71 -2.19
N VAL A 43 -10.48 -7.91 -1.20
CA VAL A 43 -10.49 -6.44 -1.32
C VAL A 43 -9.58 -5.97 -2.45
N VAL A 44 -8.37 -6.52 -2.56
CA VAL A 44 -7.42 -6.16 -3.62
C VAL A 44 -7.99 -6.49 -5.01
N SER A 45 -8.58 -7.67 -5.18
CA SER A 45 -9.24 -8.04 -6.45
C SER A 45 -10.41 -7.13 -6.80
N GLU A 46 -11.22 -6.70 -5.82
CA GLU A 46 -12.30 -5.74 -6.04
C GLU A 46 -11.77 -4.36 -6.46
N VAL A 47 -10.69 -3.89 -5.81
CA VAL A 47 -10.08 -2.57 -6.10
C VAL A 47 -9.43 -2.53 -7.48
N LEU A 48 -8.75 -3.61 -7.87
CA LEU A 48 -8.05 -3.71 -9.15
C LEU A 48 -8.96 -4.14 -10.31
N GLY A 49 -10.19 -4.59 -10.01
CA GLY A 49 -11.12 -5.09 -11.02
C GLY A 49 -10.62 -6.34 -11.74
N CYS A 50 -9.64 -7.05 -11.18
CA CYS A 50 -8.98 -8.18 -11.82
C CYS A 50 -8.63 -9.30 -10.83
N ASN A 51 -8.33 -10.48 -11.39
CA ASN A 51 -7.94 -11.62 -10.59
C ASN A 51 -6.49 -11.48 -10.12
N VAL A 52 -6.28 -11.54 -8.80
CA VAL A 52 -4.94 -11.60 -8.20
C VAL A 52 -4.36 -12.99 -8.40
N LYS A 53 -3.23 -13.06 -9.12
CA LYS A 53 -2.49 -14.29 -9.42
C LYS A 53 -1.82 -14.83 -8.17
N SER A 54 -1.14 -13.97 -7.42
CA SER A 54 -0.49 -14.32 -6.15
C SER A 54 -0.63 -13.21 -5.12
N LEU A 55 -0.79 -13.58 -3.84
CA LEU A 55 -0.79 -12.65 -2.73
C LEU A 55 -0.01 -13.23 -1.55
N SER A 56 0.95 -12.46 -1.04
CA SER A 56 1.68 -12.75 0.19
C SER A 56 1.32 -11.71 1.25
N LEU A 57 1.01 -12.14 2.46
CA LEU A 57 0.77 -11.27 3.61
C LEU A 57 1.55 -11.81 4.81
N ALA A 58 2.45 -11.00 5.36
CA ALA A 58 3.23 -11.33 6.54
C ALA A 58 3.14 -10.20 7.56
N PHE A 59 3.24 -10.54 8.84
CA PHE A 59 3.32 -9.60 9.95
C PHE A 59 4.61 -9.87 10.72
N GLY A 60 5.24 -8.81 11.21
CA GLY A 60 6.49 -8.93 11.94
C GLY A 60 6.85 -7.66 12.66
N ASP A 61 8.11 -7.58 13.05
CA ASP A 61 8.69 -6.46 13.78
C ASP A 61 9.97 -6.00 13.10
N MET A 62 10.16 -4.70 13.00
CA MET A 62 11.41 -4.06 12.62
C MET A 62 12.06 -3.48 13.88
N PHE A 63 13.37 -3.69 14.03
CA PHE A 63 14.16 -3.02 15.07
C PHE A 63 15.05 -1.96 14.41
N TYR A 64 14.83 -0.69 14.77
CA TYR A 64 15.51 0.46 14.16
C TYR A 64 15.83 1.48 15.25
N GLU A 65 17.12 1.88 15.37
CA GLU A 65 17.60 2.84 16.38
C GLU A 65 17.06 2.58 17.80
N ASP A 66 17.20 1.34 18.27
CA ASP A 66 16.72 0.86 19.57
C ASP A 66 15.20 0.91 19.79
N ARG A 67 14.43 1.04 18.70
CA ARG A 67 12.97 1.04 18.73
C ARG A 67 12.41 -0.12 17.92
N ARG A 68 11.36 -0.73 18.48
CA ARG A 68 10.57 -1.77 17.81
C ARG A 68 9.39 -1.12 17.07
N TYR A 69 9.22 -1.48 15.82
CA TYR A 69 8.09 -1.10 14.97
C TYR A 69 7.34 -2.34 14.52
N VAL A 70 6.04 -2.39 14.77
CA VAL A 70 5.19 -3.45 14.22
C VAL A 70 4.96 -3.17 12.74
N MET A 71 5.08 -4.19 11.90
CA MET A 71 4.94 -4.04 10.45
C MET A 71 4.09 -5.15 9.82
N ALA A 72 3.57 -4.85 8.63
CA ALA A 72 3.07 -5.84 7.69
C ALA A 72 3.73 -5.69 6.34
N TYR A 73 3.93 -6.82 5.67
CA TYR A 73 4.39 -6.90 4.30
C TYR A 73 3.31 -7.53 3.44
N LEU A 74 2.92 -6.85 2.36
CA LEU A 74 1.93 -7.30 1.39
C LEU A 74 2.56 -7.28 -0.01
N LYS A 75 2.60 -8.44 -0.68
CA LYS A 75 2.96 -8.55 -2.09
C LYS A 75 1.75 -9.02 -2.88
N VAL A 76 1.44 -8.33 -3.97
CA VAL A 76 0.38 -8.67 -4.92
C VAL A 76 1.02 -8.84 -6.29
N GLU A 77 0.71 -9.93 -6.98
CA GLU A 77 1.09 -10.18 -8.38
C GLU A 77 -0.18 -10.41 -9.19
N LEU A 78 -0.29 -9.74 -10.34
CA LEU A 78 -1.38 -9.83 -11.29
C LEU A 78 -1.06 -10.79 -12.44
N ASN A 79 -2.04 -11.07 -13.30
CA ASN A 79 -1.87 -12.04 -14.39
C ASN A 79 -1.03 -11.52 -15.56
N ASP A 80 -0.98 -10.21 -15.75
CA ASP A 80 -0.13 -9.50 -16.71
C ASP A 80 1.31 -9.33 -16.22
N GLY A 81 1.60 -9.69 -14.97
CA GLY A 81 2.91 -9.56 -14.35
C GLY A 81 3.08 -8.30 -13.50
N GLU A 82 2.06 -7.43 -13.46
CA GLU A 82 2.09 -6.23 -12.62
C GLU A 82 2.15 -6.62 -11.14
N THR A 83 3.03 -5.96 -10.40
CA THR A 83 3.33 -6.32 -9.03
C THR A 83 3.32 -5.09 -8.13
N TYR A 84 2.68 -5.22 -6.96
CA TYR A 84 2.75 -4.24 -5.87
C TYR A 84 3.42 -4.87 -4.66
N LEU A 85 4.47 -4.24 -4.15
CA LEU A 85 5.12 -4.57 -2.88
C LEU A 85 4.83 -3.44 -1.91
N ILE A 86 4.13 -3.73 -0.83
CA ILE A 86 3.64 -2.77 0.14
C ILE A 86 4.20 -3.13 1.51
N GLU A 87 4.92 -2.20 2.12
CA GLU A 87 5.37 -2.29 3.51
C GLU A 87 4.57 -1.31 4.34
N VAL A 88 3.97 -1.77 5.43
CA VAL A 88 3.03 -0.99 6.25
C VAL A 88 3.52 -0.95 7.69
N TYR A 89 3.59 0.25 8.24
CA TYR A 89 3.82 0.56 9.65
C TYR A 89 2.59 1.24 10.26
N GLU A 90 2.68 1.59 11.53
CA GLU A 90 1.61 2.33 12.22
C GLU A 90 1.33 3.69 11.54
N ASP A 91 2.36 4.48 11.29
CA ASP A 91 2.18 5.85 10.79
C ASP A 91 2.48 6.02 9.30
N SER A 92 2.99 5.00 8.63
CA SER A 92 3.39 5.12 7.23
C SER A 92 3.26 3.81 6.46
N ALA A 93 3.29 3.92 5.13
CA ALA A 93 3.49 2.78 4.25
C ALA A 93 4.35 3.17 3.05
N SER A 94 5.15 2.23 2.56
CA SER A 94 5.90 2.38 1.31
C SER A 94 5.41 1.37 0.28
N VAL A 95 5.48 1.75 -0.99
CA VAL A 95 4.98 0.92 -2.10
C VAL A 95 5.97 0.96 -3.24
N ILE A 96 6.36 -0.20 -3.75
CA ILE A 96 7.04 -0.34 -5.04
C ILE A 96 6.07 -1.04 -5.99
N SER A 97 5.88 -0.46 -7.16
CA SER A 97 5.04 -1.02 -8.21
C SER A 97 5.77 -1.05 -9.54
N THR A 98 5.42 -2.01 -10.40
CA THR A 98 5.83 -2.03 -11.81
C THR A 98 4.95 -1.15 -12.71
N GLU A 99 3.81 -0.72 -12.19
CA GLU A 99 2.90 0.22 -12.85
C GLU A 99 3.47 1.64 -12.90
N ASP A 100 2.88 2.47 -13.76
CA ASP A 100 3.13 3.91 -13.76
C ASP A 100 2.63 4.59 -12.48
N ALA A 101 3.17 5.79 -12.21
CA ALA A 101 2.87 6.55 -11.00
C ALA A 101 1.37 6.86 -10.82
N LEU A 102 0.63 7.15 -11.90
CA LEU A 102 -0.79 7.49 -11.83
C LEU A 102 -1.65 6.25 -11.56
N ALA A 103 -1.34 5.12 -12.21
CA ALA A 103 -1.99 3.85 -11.95
C ALA A 103 -1.78 3.43 -10.48
N THR A 104 -0.52 3.43 -10.01
CA THR A 104 -0.19 3.14 -8.61
C THR A 104 -0.93 4.07 -7.65
N ARG A 105 -1.00 5.37 -7.95
CA ARG A 105 -1.76 6.33 -7.13
C ARG A 105 -3.21 5.92 -6.95
N ASN A 106 -3.89 5.63 -8.04
CA ASN A 106 -5.32 5.33 -8.03
C ASN A 106 -5.59 4.05 -7.25
N VAL A 107 -4.74 3.03 -7.43
CA VAL A 107 -4.80 1.78 -6.67
C VAL A 107 -4.63 2.04 -5.18
N LEU A 108 -3.63 2.82 -4.77
CA LEU A 108 -3.39 3.10 -3.35
C LEU A 108 -4.53 3.89 -2.70
N ILE A 109 -5.07 4.89 -3.38
CA ILE A 109 -6.23 5.66 -2.89
C ILE A 109 -7.45 4.75 -2.70
N ASN A 110 -7.73 3.88 -3.68
CA ASN A 110 -8.89 2.99 -3.63
C ASN A 110 -8.71 1.90 -2.58
N LEU A 111 -7.51 1.35 -2.45
CA LEU A 111 -7.19 0.34 -1.44
C LEU A 111 -7.31 0.92 -0.03
N ILE A 112 -6.70 2.07 0.22
CA ILE A 112 -6.70 2.69 1.55
C ILE A 112 -8.10 3.18 1.94
N SER A 113 -8.84 3.81 1.01
CA SER A 113 -10.23 4.24 1.30
C SER A 113 -11.16 3.06 1.63
N ARG A 114 -10.89 1.87 1.08
CA ARG A 114 -11.64 0.66 1.37
C ARG A 114 -11.26 0.01 2.70
N LEU A 115 -9.99 0.10 3.09
CA LEU A 115 -9.45 -0.57 4.28
C LEU A 115 -9.44 0.30 5.54
N VAL A 116 -9.36 1.62 5.39
CA VAL A 116 -9.22 2.58 6.51
C VAL A 116 -10.45 3.50 6.52
N PRO A 117 -11.48 3.21 7.34
CA PRO A 117 -12.68 4.02 7.42
C PRO A 117 -12.38 5.47 7.83
N GLY A 118 -12.98 6.44 7.13
CA GLY A 118 -12.83 7.85 7.47
C GLY A 118 -11.47 8.48 7.12
N VAL A 119 -10.62 7.76 6.37
CA VAL A 119 -9.34 8.31 5.89
C VAL A 119 -9.56 9.59 5.08
N LYS A 120 -8.78 10.63 5.39
CA LYS A 120 -8.77 11.88 4.63
C LYS A 120 -7.83 11.70 3.45
N LEU A 121 -8.43 11.57 2.27
CA LEU A 121 -7.68 11.44 1.03
C LEU A 121 -6.87 12.71 0.73
N PRO A 122 -5.66 12.57 0.16
CA PRO A 122 -4.81 13.72 -0.15
C PRO A 122 -5.46 14.61 -1.22
N LYS A 123 -5.48 15.92 -0.97
CA LYS A 123 -5.98 16.94 -1.93
C LYS A 123 -4.97 17.27 -3.04
N SER A 124 -3.69 17.07 -2.75
CA SER A 124 -2.58 17.29 -3.68
C SER A 124 -1.59 16.12 -3.56
N PHE A 125 -0.83 15.90 -4.62
CA PHE A 125 0.22 14.90 -4.68
C PHE A 125 1.42 15.45 -5.45
N ILE A 126 2.60 14.98 -5.10
CA ILE A 126 3.83 15.25 -5.84
C ILE A 126 4.03 14.05 -6.76
N VAL A 127 4.16 14.30 -8.06
CA VAL A 127 4.75 13.36 -9.01
C VAL A 127 6.19 13.81 -9.20
N GLY A 128 7.13 13.08 -8.63
CA GLY A 128 8.54 13.22 -9.02
C GLY A 128 8.76 12.43 -10.30
N ILE A 129 9.24 13.10 -11.35
CA ILE A 129 9.70 12.49 -12.61
C ILE A 129 11.23 12.42 -12.56
#